data_AF-A0A2Y9C3T2-F1
#
_entry.id   AF-A0A2Y9C3T2-F1
#
_cell.length_a   1.000
_cell.length_b   1.000
_cell.length_c   1.000
_cell.angle_alpha   90.00
_cell.angle_beta   90.00
_cell.angle_gamma   90.00
#
_symmetry.space_group_name_H-M   'P 1'
#
loop_
_entity.id
_entity.type
_entity.pdbx_description
1 polymer ?
#
loop_
_entity_poly.entity_id
_entity_poly.type
_entity_poly.pdbx_seq_one_letter_code
_entity_poly.pdbx_strand_id
1 'polypeptide(L)'
;MIRALLMLAALSACGAQGPGLSAAMEEIAVQRMRFTLEAVCVNNRTRRAQARVAETMSFPERQRDNGTVFYLNPGTLTVLALSTDAPLTLITEDGHRLSYRRDACAVGSPVVGVQAANRIMGEILAPRLVDGSNLAVSGVAFGQNRLGGTAFYFEDLAVIQDVVDVSVFDPETGATEIFSHPVVLVLHR
;
A
#
# COMPACT_ATOMS: atom_id res chain seq x y z
N MET A 1 9.28 5.91 -36.41
CA MET A 1 9.56 7.03 -35.47
C MET A 1 10.46 6.47 -34.38
N ILE A 2 11.76 6.68 -34.56
CA ILE A 2 12.87 6.08 -33.82
C ILE A 2 13.43 7.20 -32.95
N ARG A 3 13.07 7.26 -31.65
CA ARG A 3 13.76 8.15 -30.68
C ARG A 3 13.46 7.95 -29.19
N ALA A 4 12.56 7.04 -28.78
CA ALA A 4 12.32 6.77 -27.36
C ALA A 4 13.02 5.49 -26.83
N LEU A 5 13.49 4.59 -27.71
CA LEU A 5 14.03 3.28 -27.32
C LEU A 5 15.51 3.28 -26.85
N LEU A 6 16.19 4.43 -26.85
CA LEU A 6 17.63 4.50 -26.59
C LEU A 6 18.01 4.82 -25.13
N MET A 7 17.03 4.98 -24.23
CA MET A 7 17.32 5.20 -22.79
C MET A 7 17.37 3.92 -21.94
N LEU A 8 16.99 2.75 -22.47
CA LEU A 8 17.05 1.48 -21.72
C LEU A 8 18.29 0.63 -21.99
N ALA A 9 19.14 0.99 -22.96
CA ALA A 9 20.24 0.13 -23.43
C ALA A 9 21.63 0.40 -22.81
N ALA A 10 21.72 1.19 -21.73
CA ALA A 10 22.99 1.57 -21.10
C ALA A 10 23.22 0.94 -19.71
N LEU A 11 22.68 -0.25 -19.45
CA LEU A 11 22.84 -0.98 -18.16
C LEU A 11 23.47 -2.37 -18.31
N SER A 12 24.28 -2.59 -19.35
CA SER A 12 25.01 -3.85 -19.54
C SER A 12 26.53 -3.68 -19.53
N ALA A 13 27.10 -3.42 -18.35
CA ALA A 13 28.48 -3.84 -18.05
C ALA A 13 28.79 -3.79 -16.55
N CYS A 14 29.27 -4.94 -16.05
CA CYS A 14 30.03 -5.18 -14.81
C CYS A 14 29.26 -5.35 -13.48
N GLY A 15 28.90 -6.61 -13.21
CA GLY A 15 29.29 -7.29 -11.97
C GLY A 15 28.51 -7.01 -10.68
N ALA A 16 27.76 -8.04 -10.24
CA ALA A 16 27.27 -8.31 -8.89
C ALA A 16 26.23 -7.32 -8.29
N GLN A 17 25.15 -7.94 -7.79
CA GLN A 17 23.95 -7.34 -7.17
C GLN A 17 22.97 -6.78 -8.21
N GLY A 18 21.75 -7.36 -8.26
CA GLY A 18 20.63 -6.81 -9.03
C GLY A 18 20.41 -5.35 -8.67
N PRO A 19 19.71 -4.55 -9.50
CA PRO A 19 19.70 -3.08 -9.40
C PRO A 19 19.42 -2.66 -7.97
N GLY A 20 20.49 -2.33 -7.24
CA GLY A 20 20.43 -2.05 -5.82
C GLY A 20 19.81 -0.70 -5.68
N LEU A 21 18.48 -0.67 -5.58
CA LEU A 21 17.77 0.52 -5.15
C LEU A 21 18.42 0.95 -3.84
N SER A 22 18.97 2.16 -3.81
CA SER A 22 19.81 2.62 -2.71
C SER A 22 19.00 2.63 -1.41
N ALA A 23 19.66 2.43 -0.26
CA ALA A 23 19.02 2.56 1.05
C ALA A 23 18.29 3.91 1.21
N ALA A 24 18.77 4.96 0.54
CA ALA A 24 18.11 6.26 0.48
C ALA A 24 16.76 6.22 -0.25
N MET A 25 16.63 5.43 -1.33
CA MET A 25 15.36 5.26 -2.04
C MET A 25 14.34 4.51 -1.18
N GLU A 26 14.77 3.47 -0.47
CA GLU A 26 13.92 2.75 0.48
C GLU A 26 13.43 3.69 1.59
N GLU A 27 14.31 4.49 2.18
CA GLU A 27 13.93 5.43 3.24
C GLU A 27 12.90 6.46 2.76
N ILE A 28 13.11 7.05 1.57
CA ILE A 28 12.16 7.98 0.96
C ILE A 28 10.82 7.29 0.69
N ALA A 29 10.84 6.06 0.17
CA ALA A 29 9.63 5.29 -0.10
C ALA A 29 8.87 4.95 1.20
N VAL A 30 9.57 4.57 2.27
CA VAL A 30 9.00 4.33 3.61
C VAL A 30 8.32 5.60 4.12
N GLN A 31 8.99 6.75 4.06
CA GLN A 31 8.43 8.02 4.52
C GLN A 31 7.20 8.42 3.68
N ARG A 32 7.28 8.30 2.35
CA ARG A 32 6.17 8.63 1.45
C ARG A 32 4.99 7.69 1.64
N MET A 33 5.25 6.40 1.81
CA MET A 33 4.23 5.39 2.08
C MET A 33 3.53 5.68 3.41
N ARG A 34 4.29 5.91 4.50
CA ARG A 34 3.73 6.31 5.80
C ARG A 34 2.87 7.56 5.70
N PHE A 35 3.41 8.63 5.11
CA PHE A 35 2.69 9.90 4.96
C PHE A 35 1.40 9.72 4.14
N THR A 36 1.47 9.01 3.02
CA THR A 36 0.30 8.78 2.14
C THR A 36 -0.77 7.96 2.87
N LEU A 37 -0.34 6.91 3.58
CA LEU A 37 -1.24 6.05 4.33
C LEU A 37 -1.96 6.84 5.44
N GLU A 38 -1.23 7.66 6.18
CA GLU A 38 -1.79 8.48 7.26
C GLU A 38 -2.71 9.59 6.70
N ALA A 39 -2.18 10.41 5.80
CA ALA A 39 -2.86 11.59 5.28
C ALA A 39 -4.08 11.25 4.42
N VAL A 40 -4.01 10.18 3.61
CA VAL A 40 -5.11 9.78 2.72
C VAL A 40 -5.98 8.72 3.37
N CYS A 41 -5.41 7.55 3.65
CA CYS A 41 -6.22 6.38 3.96
C CYS A 41 -6.78 6.43 5.38
N VAL A 42 -5.91 6.67 6.36
CA VAL A 42 -6.23 6.53 7.78
C VAL A 42 -7.14 7.66 8.28
N ASN A 43 -6.90 8.89 7.84
CA ASN A 43 -7.62 10.08 8.32
C ASN A 43 -8.90 10.39 7.52
N ASN A 44 -9.19 9.67 6.43
CA ASN A 44 -10.37 9.91 5.60
C ASN A 44 -11.20 8.64 5.44
N ARG A 45 -12.39 8.62 6.05
CA ARG A 45 -13.29 7.45 6.11
C ARG A 45 -14.03 7.13 4.81
N THR A 46 -14.12 8.09 3.88
CA THR A 46 -14.91 7.92 2.65
C THR A 46 -14.03 8.01 1.43
N ARG A 47 -14.37 7.24 0.39
CA ARG A 47 -13.67 7.28 -0.89
C ARG A 47 -13.59 8.70 -1.48
N ARG A 48 -14.65 9.49 -1.33
CA ARG A 48 -14.67 10.89 -1.80
C ARG A 48 -13.65 11.75 -1.07
N ALA A 49 -13.54 11.60 0.25
CA ALA A 49 -12.56 12.35 1.05
C ALA A 49 -11.13 11.88 0.73
N GLN A 50 -10.90 10.57 0.64
CA GLN A 50 -9.61 10.00 0.22
C GLN A 50 -9.19 10.52 -1.16
N ALA A 51 -10.09 10.49 -2.15
CA ALA A 51 -9.81 10.99 -3.49
C ALA A 51 -9.47 12.49 -3.50
N ARG A 52 -10.18 13.29 -2.71
CA ARG A 52 -9.90 14.73 -2.58
C ARG A 52 -8.49 14.98 -2.05
N VAL A 53 -8.09 14.27 -0.99
CA VAL A 53 -6.74 14.43 -0.43
C VAL A 53 -5.68 13.90 -1.38
N ALA A 54 -5.91 12.76 -2.03
CA ALA A 54 -5.00 12.21 -3.03
C ALA A 54 -4.75 13.19 -4.19
N GLU A 55 -5.79 13.90 -4.64
CA GLU A 55 -5.69 14.93 -5.69
C GLU A 55 -4.85 16.14 -5.24
N THR A 56 -4.81 16.45 -3.94
CA THR A 56 -3.94 17.50 -3.39
C THR A 56 -2.49 17.08 -3.17
N MET A 57 -2.18 15.78 -3.21
CA MET A 57 -0.83 15.24 -3.00
C MET A 57 0.06 15.29 -4.25
N SER A 58 -0.48 15.79 -5.37
CA SER A 58 0.22 16.00 -6.64
C SER A 58 0.98 14.75 -7.13
N PHE A 59 0.31 13.59 -7.11
CA PHE A 59 0.86 12.40 -7.74
C PHE A 59 1.08 12.67 -9.25
N PRO A 60 2.28 12.40 -9.80
CA PRO A 60 2.59 12.64 -11.21
C PRO A 60 1.67 11.88 -12.17
N GLU A 61 1.25 10.69 -11.76
CA GLU A 61 0.49 9.78 -12.61
C GLU A 61 -0.79 9.33 -11.93
N ARG A 62 -1.84 9.20 -12.73
CA ARG A 62 -3.15 8.72 -12.31
C ARG A 62 -3.70 7.77 -13.36
N GLN A 63 -4.08 6.57 -12.95
CA GLN A 63 -4.67 5.55 -13.81
C GLN A 63 -5.98 5.05 -13.22
N ARG A 64 -6.88 4.57 -14.08
CA ARG A 64 -8.14 3.95 -13.67
C ARG A 64 -8.23 2.58 -14.31
N ASP A 65 -8.48 1.57 -13.49
CA ASP A 65 -8.69 0.21 -13.95
C ASP A 65 -9.72 -0.49 -13.07
N ASN A 66 -10.71 -1.13 -13.69
CA ASN A 66 -11.73 -1.95 -13.03
C ASN A 66 -12.39 -1.35 -11.77
N GLY A 67 -12.69 -0.05 -11.79
CA GLY A 67 -13.30 0.64 -10.67
C GLY A 67 -12.33 1.08 -9.57
N THR A 68 -11.04 0.78 -9.71
CA THR A 68 -9.94 1.28 -8.88
C THR A 68 -9.27 2.49 -9.52
N VAL A 69 -8.91 3.47 -8.70
CA VAL A 69 -8.10 4.63 -9.13
C VAL A 69 -6.71 4.47 -8.52
N PHE A 70 -5.70 4.40 -9.36
CA PHE A 70 -4.30 4.34 -8.97
C PHE A 70 -3.67 5.72 -9.09
N TYR A 71 -2.91 6.11 -8.08
CA TYR A 71 -2.07 7.29 -8.04
C TYR A 71 -0.63 6.82 -7.86
N LEU A 72 0.25 7.17 -8.80
CA LEU A 72 1.60 6.64 -8.88
C LEU A 72 2.60 7.77 -8.71
N ASN A 73 3.63 7.53 -7.91
CA ASN A 73 4.82 8.38 -7.83
C ASN A 73 6.05 7.56 -8.25
N PRO A 74 6.49 7.68 -9.52
CA PRO A 74 7.64 6.93 -10.02
C PRO A 74 8.93 7.28 -9.27
N GLY A 75 9.09 8.53 -8.82
CA GLY A 75 10.31 8.99 -8.14
C GLY A 75 10.53 8.36 -6.77
N THR A 76 9.48 7.87 -6.12
CA THR A 76 9.54 7.17 -4.83
C THR A 76 8.99 5.75 -4.91
N LEU A 77 8.68 5.28 -6.13
CA LEU A 77 8.04 4.01 -6.42
C LEU A 77 6.84 3.74 -5.50
N THR A 78 6.03 4.77 -5.22
CA THR A 78 4.88 4.66 -4.31
C THR A 78 3.60 4.59 -5.12
N VAL A 79 2.73 3.65 -4.76
CA VAL A 79 1.42 3.44 -5.35
C VAL A 79 0.36 3.67 -4.27
N LEU A 80 -0.65 4.48 -4.58
CA LEU A 80 -1.88 4.59 -3.82
C LEU A 80 -3.04 4.09 -4.70
N ALA A 81 -3.80 3.12 -4.22
CA ALA A 81 -4.98 2.59 -4.88
C ALA A 81 -6.24 2.91 -4.06
N LEU A 82 -7.25 3.47 -4.71
CA LEU A 82 -8.59 3.70 -4.17
C LEU A 82 -9.59 2.79 -4.89
N SER A 83 -9.79 1.59 -4.36
CA SER A 83 -10.59 0.52 -4.98
C SER A 83 -12.02 0.48 -4.46
N THR A 84 -12.84 -0.31 -5.15
CA THR A 84 -14.17 -0.73 -4.70
C THR A 84 -14.23 -2.26 -4.60
N ASP A 85 -13.44 -2.84 -3.70
CA ASP A 85 -13.32 -4.28 -3.47
C ASP A 85 -14.44 -4.85 -2.60
N ALA A 86 -14.64 -6.17 -2.60
CA ALA A 86 -15.67 -6.79 -1.77
C ALA A 86 -15.51 -6.42 -0.27
N PRO A 87 -16.63 -6.19 0.46
CA PRO A 87 -16.56 -5.86 1.88
C PRO A 87 -15.90 -6.99 2.67
N LEU A 88 -14.95 -6.65 3.54
CA LEU A 88 -14.35 -7.61 4.45
C LEU A 88 -15.28 -7.85 5.63
N THR A 89 -15.62 -9.11 5.91
CA THR A 89 -16.34 -9.49 7.12
C THR A 89 -15.39 -10.24 8.05
N LEU A 90 -15.29 -9.78 9.30
CA LEU A 90 -14.67 -10.48 10.41
C LEU A 90 -15.77 -11.04 11.32
N ILE A 91 -15.58 -12.26 11.80
CA ILE A 91 -16.32 -12.82 12.94
C ILE A 91 -15.35 -12.82 14.11
N THR A 92 -15.69 -12.09 15.17
CA THR A 92 -14.89 -11.96 16.38
C THR A 92 -15.03 -13.21 17.27
N GLU A 93 -14.14 -13.38 18.25
CA GLU A 93 -14.16 -14.56 19.13
C GLU A 93 -15.45 -14.70 19.94
N ASP A 94 -16.11 -13.58 20.28
CA ASP A 94 -17.42 -13.52 20.93
C ASP A 94 -18.60 -13.66 19.96
N GLY A 95 -18.34 -13.92 18.67
CA GLY A 95 -19.36 -14.20 17.65
C GLY A 95 -19.99 -12.96 17.02
N HIS A 96 -19.51 -11.75 17.33
CA HIS A 96 -19.96 -10.54 16.65
C HIS A 96 -19.44 -10.46 15.21
N ARG A 97 -20.29 -9.94 14.32
CA ARG A 97 -19.95 -9.72 12.92
C ARG A 97 -19.54 -8.27 12.70
N LEU A 98 -18.29 -8.06 12.31
CA LEU A 98 -17.78 -6.76 11.88
C LEU A 98 -17.64 -6.75 10.36
N SER A 99 -18.33 -5.82 9.70
CA SER A 99 -18.25 -5.63 8.25
C SER A 99 -17.59 -4.30 7.95
N TYR A 100 -16.48 -4.33 7.20
CA TYR A 100 -15.80 -3.14 6.70
C TYR A 100 -16.28 -2.82 5.28
N ARG A 101 -16.24 -1.53 4.90
CA ARG A 101 -16.77 -1.04 3.63
C ARG A 101 -16.04 -1.61 2.43
N ARG A 102 -16.75 -1.48 1.32
CA ARG A 102 -16.32 -1.78 -0.05
C ARG A 102 -15.20 -0.85 -0.56
N ASP A 103 -14.99 0.30 0.08
CA ASP A 103 -14.05 1.32 -0.36
C ASP A 103 -12.68 1.11 0.31
N ALA A 104 -11.77 0.43 -0.40
CA ALA A 104 -10.43 0.13 0.08
C ALA A 104 -9.45 1.25 -0.30
N CYS A 105 -8.61 1.64 0.65
CA CYS A 105 -7.49 2.54 0.42
C CYS A 105 -6.19 1.78 0.68
N ALA A 106 -5.39 1.57 -0.35
CA ALA A 106 -4.19 0.76 -0.28
C ALA A 106 -2.96 1.58 -0.68
N VAL A 107 -1.87 1.47 0.08
CA VAL A 107 -0.59 2.12 -0.26
C VAL A 107 0.52 1.09 -0.26
N GLY A 108 1.34 1.07 -1.31
CA GLY A 108 2.45 0.13 -1.43
C GLY A 108 3.63 0.69 -2.17
N SER A 109 4.75 -0.04 -2.09
CA SER A 109 5.96 0.27 -2.84
C SER A 109 6.82 -1.00 -3.02
N PRO A 110 7.36 -1.27 -4.21
CA PRO A 110 8.21 -2.44 -4.45
C PRO A 110 9.58 -2.35 -3.79
N VAL A 111 10.00 -1.17 -3.31
CA VAL A 111 11.29 -1.01 -2.63
C VAL A 111 11.17 -1.07 -1.12
N VAL A 112 9.95 -1.10 -0.59
CA VAL A 112 9.70 -1.25 0.84
C VAL A 112 9.54 -2.73 1.13
N GLY A 113 10.33 -3.28 2.05
CA GLY A 113 10.17 -4.66 2.50
C GLY A 113 9.01 -4.86 3.47
N VAL A 114 8.56 -6.12 3.64
CA VAL A 114 7.48 -6.49 4.59
C VAL A 114 7.74 -5.97 6.02
N GLN A 115 8.99 -6.08 6.51
CA GLN A 115 9.34 -5.58 7.84
C GLN A 115 9.16 -4.06 7.96
N ALA A 116 9.59 -3.31 6.94
CA ALA A 116 9.42 -1.86 6.91
C ALA A 116 7.93 -1.47 6.81
N ALA A 117 7.14 -2.20 6.02
CA ALA A 117 5.69 -2.01 5.93
C ALA A 117 4.97 -2.29 7.27
N ASN A 118 5.32 -3.38 7.96
CA ASN A 118 4.81 -3.69 9.30
C ASN A 118 5.21 -2.60 10.31
N ARG A 119 6.45 -2.08 10.23
CA ARG A 119 6.89 -0.95 11.06
C ARG A 119 6.02 0.30 10.82
N ILE A 120 5.76 0.64 9.55
CA ILE A 120 4.86 1.75 9.20
C ILE A 120 3.47 1.54 9.84
N MET A 121 2.93 0.33 9.78
CA MET A 121 1.65 0.02 10.43
C MET A 121 1.70 0.20 11.95
N GLY A 122 2.78 -0.23 12.61
CA GLY A 122 2.98 0.05 14.03
C GLY A 122 3.02 1.55 14.33
N GLU A 123 3.74 2.33 13.52
CA GLU A 123 3.92 3.77 13.71
C GLU A 123 2.61 4.57 13.52
N ILE A 124 1.79 4.24 12.51
CA ILE A 124 0.51 4.93 12.30
C ILE A 124 -0.54 4.54 13.34
N LEU A 125 -0.44 3.33 13.91
CA LEU A 125 -1.39 2.83 14.91
C LEU A 125 -0.98 3.23 16.33
N ALA A 126 0.30 3.43 16.61
CA ALA A 126 0.80 3.75 17.95
C ALA A 126 0.08 4.94 18.62
N PRO A 127 -0.14 6.10 17.97
CA PRO A 127 -0.91 7.19 18.57
C PRO A 127 -2.33 6.79 18.95
N ARG A 128 -2.95 5.88 18.18
CA ARG A 128 -4.30 5.37 18.45
C ARG A 128 -4.35 4.38 19.61
N LEU A 129 -3.25 3.69 19.86
CA LEU A 129 -3.12 2.71 20.94
C LEU A 129 -2.70 3.34 22.27
N VAL A 130 -2.01 4.49 22.27
CA VAL A 130 -1.41 5.09 23.47
C VAL A 130 -2.25 6.24 24.04
N ASP A 131 -2.87 7.08 23.22
CA ASP A 131 -3.35 8.40 23.68
C ASP A 131 -4.76 8.40 24.32
N GLY A 132 -5.40 7.25 24.54
CA GLY A 132 -6.74 7.21 25.15
C GLY A 132 -7.80 8.04 24.41
N SER A 133 -7.54 8.35 23.12
CA SER A 133 -8.46 9.02 22.21
C SER A 133 -9.81 8.29 22.22
N ASN A 134 -10.93 8.98 21.96
CA ASN A 134 -12.24 8.35 21.78
C ASN A 134 -12.29 7.32 20.62
N LEU A 135 -11.16 7.11 19.93
CA LEU A 135 -10.90 6.08 18.91
C LEU A 135 -10.08 4.88 19.45
N ALA A 136 -9.71 4.87 20.73
CA ALA A 136 -9.04 3.77 21.42
C ALA A 136 -10.04 2.66 21.75
N VAL A 137 -10.61 2.08 20.70
CA VAL A 137 -11.24 0.77 20.80
C VAL A 137 -10.10 -0.22 20.92
N SER A 138 -10.08 -1.03 21.97
CA SER A 138 -9.16 -2.16 22.10
C SER A 138 -9.17 -2.96 20.79
N GLY A 139 -7.99 -3.25 20.24
CA GLY A 139 -7.89 -4.06 19.03
C GLY A 139 -8.75 -5.32 19.17
N VAL A 140 -9.68 -5.50 18.24
CA VAL A 140 -10.69 -6.56 18.27
C VAL A 140 -10.08 -7.88 17.82
N ALA A 141 -9.10 -7.82 16.91
CA ALA A 141 -8.34 -8.98 16.48
C ALA A 141 -6.97 -8.57 15.93
N PHE A 142 -6.05 -9.53 15.94
CA PHE A 142 -4.75 -9.45 15.28
C PHE A 142 -4.51 -10.74 14.50
N GLY A 143 -3.83 -10.63 13.34
CA GLY A 143 -3.45 -11.78 12.54
C GLY A 143 -2.12 -11.57 11.84
N GLN A 144 -1.50 -12.67 11.43
CA GLN A 144 -0.31 -12.66 10.58
C GLN A 144 -0.48 -13.64 9.42
N ASN A 145 -0.13 -13.23 8.21
CA ASN A 145 -0.15 -14.09 7.03
C ASN A 145 1.14 -14.91 6.92
N ARG A 146 1.18 -15.89 5.99
CA ARG A 146 2.35 -16.76 5.77
C ARG A 146 3.61 -16.03 5.31
N LEU A 147 3.45 -14.82 4.78
CA LEU A 147 4.54 -13.97 4.30
C LEU A 147 5.04 -13.01 5.39
N GLY A 148 4.52 -13.12 6.62
CA GLY A 148 4.92 -12.30 7.77
C GLY A 148 4.16 -10.98 7.90
N GLY A 149 3.19 -10.72 7.02
CA GLY A 149 2.37 -9.52 7.05
C GLY A 149 1.34 -9.51 8.14
N THR A 150 1.21 -8.38 8.83
CA THR A 150 0.32 -8.23 9.99
C THR A 150 -1.01 -7.60 9.63
N ALA A 151 -2.07 -7.97 10.33
CA ALA A 151 -3.38 -7.34 10.26
C ALA A 151 -3.86 -6.95 11.65
N PHE A 152 -4.36 -5.73 11.79
CA PHE A 152 -4.99 -5.20 12.99
C PHE A 152 -6.43 -4.80 12.69
N TYR A 153 -7.34 -5.22 13.56
CA TYR A 153 -8.77 -4.97 13.41
C TYR A 153 -9.27 -4.16 14.61
N PHE A 154 -9.97 -3.09 14.34
CA PHE A 154 -10.65 -2.21 15.29
C PHE A 154 -12.13 -2.13 14.90
N GLU A 155 -13.00 -1.65 15.78
CA GLU A 155 -14.45 -1.58 15.49
C GLU A 155 -14.82 -0.74 14.25
N ASP A 156 -14.04 0.30 13.95
CA ASP A 156 -14.29 1.24 12.86
C ASP A 156 -13.26 1.16 11.72
N LEU A 157 -12.19 0.36 11.89
CA LEU A 157 -11.04 0.34 11.02
C LEU A 157 -10.35 -1.03 10.98
N ALA A 158 -9.98 -1.49 9.78
CA ALA A 158 -9.00 -2.56 9.61
C ALA A 158 -7.75 -2.02 8.90
N VAL A 159 -6.57 -2.41 9.37
CA VAL A 159 -5.29 -2.12 8.71
C VAL A 159 -4.56 -3.45 8.48
N ILE A 160 -4.30 -3.78 7.22
CA ILE A 160 -3.85 -5.11 6.80
C ILE A 160 -2.62 -4.93 5.90
N GLN A 161 -1.51 -5.57 6.26
CA GLN A 161 -0.38 -5.74 5.35
C GLN A 161 -0.63 -6.98 4.50
N ASP A 162 -0.70 -6.78 3.19
CA ASP A 162 -0.77 -7.86 2.21
C ASP A 162 0.39 -7.74 1.21
N VAL A 163 0.69 -8.82 0.51
CA VAL A 163 1.68 -8.82 -0.56
C VAL A 163 0.94 -8.96 -1.89
N VAL A 164 1.14 -7.97 -2.75
CA VAL A 164 0.53 -7.95 -4.09
C VAL A 164 1.60 -8.31 -5.10
N ASP A 165 1.25 -9.22 -5.99
CA ASP A 165 2.07 -9.62 -7.13
C ASP A 165 1.71 -8.77 -8.34
N VAL A 166 2.70 -8.06 -8.88
CA VAL A 166 2.60 -7.33 -10.14
C VAL A 166 3.33 -8.10 -11.20
N SER A 167 2.58 -8.56 -12.21
CA SER A 167 3.15 -9.23 -13.38
C SER A 167 3.49 -8.21 -14.45
N VAL A 168 4.76 -8.15 -14.86
CA VAL A 168 5.23 -7.37 -16.01
C VAL A 168 5.49 -8.33 -17.16
N PHE A 169 4.74 -8.15 -18.24
CA PHE A 169 4.95 -8.90 -19.48
C PHE A 169 5.97 -8.16 -20.35
N ASP A 170 7.05 -8.84 -20.71
CA ASP A 170 8.01 -8.38 -21.70
C ASP A 170 7.55 -8.84 -23.10
N PRO A 171 7.10 -7.91 -23.98
CA PRO A 171 6.62 -8.25 -25.30
C PRO A 171 7.74 -8.67 -26.26
N GLU A 172 9.00 -8.37 -25.97
CA GLU A 172 10.13 -8.72 -26.82
C GLU A 172 10.61 -10.16 -26.57
N THR A 173 10.62 -10.59 -25.30
CA THR A 173 11.04 -11.95 -24.92
C THR A 173 9.86 -12.91 -24.72
N GLY A 174 8.64 -12.38 -24.57
CA GLY A 174 7.45 -13.16 -24.22
C GLY A 174 7.45 -13.65 -22.76
N ALA A 175 8.40 -13.19 -21.94
CA ALA A 175 8.50 -13.56 -20.53
C ALA A 175 7.55 -12.72 -19.66
N THR A 176 7.11 -13.31 -18.54
CA THR A 176 6.38 -12.59 -17.49
C THR A 176 7.23 -12.63 -16.22
N GLU A 177 7.60 -11.46 -15.74
CA GLU A 177 8.25 -11.29 -14.44
C GLU A 177 7.20 -10.93 -13.39
N ILE A 178 7.26 -11.57 -12.22
CA ILE A 178 6.35 -11.29 -11.11
C ILE A 178 7.13 -10.56 -10.03
N PHE A 179 6.65 -9.37 -9.67
CA PHE A 179 7.19 -8.55 -8.60
C PHE A 179 6.22 -8.52 -7.43
N SER A 180 6.56 -9.22 -6.36
CA SER A 180 5.82 -9.16 -5.10
C SER A 180 6.22 -7.91 -4.32
N HIS A 181 5.25 -7.12 -3.88
CA HIS A 181 5.53 -5.99 -3.00
C HIS A 181 4.50 -5.84 -1.89
N PRO A 182 4.91 -5.40 -0.69
CA PRO A 182 3.98 -5.16 0.38
C PRO A 182 3.08 -3.96 0.05
N VAL A 183 1.83 -4.12 0.42
CA VAL A 183 0.78 -3.11 0.37
C VAL A 183 0.13 -3.07 1.74
N VAL A 184 -0.12 -1.88 2.25
CA VAL A 184 -0.94 -1.69 3.44
C VAL A 184 -2.32 -1.23 3.01
N LEU A 185 -3.30 -2.08 3.29
CA LEU A 185 -4.71 -1.88 3.03
C LEU A 185 -5.38 -1.29 4.28
N VAL A 186 -6.17 -0.24 4.09
CA VAL A 186 -6.97 0.40 5.12
C VAL A 186 -8.44 0.35 4.73
N LEU A 187 -9.26 -0.23 5.60
CA LEU A 187 -10.70 -0.36 5.42
C LEU A 187 -11.41 0.35 6.56
N HIS A 188 -12.35 1.23 6.22
CA HIS A 188 -13.24 1.88 7.19
C HIS A 188 -14.60 1.20 7.21
N ARG A 189 -15.34 1.32 8.31
CA ARG A 189 -16.73 0.88 8.42
C ARG A 189 -17.74 1.86 7.84
#